data_AF-G4RFJ6-F1
#
_entry.id   AF-G4RFJ6-F1
#
_cell.length_a   1.000
_cell.length_b   1.000
_cell.length_c   1.000
_cell.angle_alpha   90.00
_cell.angle_beta   90.00
_cell.angle_gamma   90.00
#
_symmetry.space_group_name_H-M   'P 1'
#
loop_
_entity.id
_entity.type
_entity.pdbx_description
1 polymer ?
#
loop_
_entity_poly.entity_id
_entity_poly.type
_entity_poly.pdbx_seq_one_letter_code
_entity_poly.pdbx_strand_id
1 'polypeptide(L)'
;MALTTYSQAETTGQIAERLDFAGPGAEALAATFHVPGAWSQGRIIYPQLGGLGTGAASVMVVVEQMVGTPEGIQVFIRTLDVRLALSGGVWRFADLASIGGTLITEPAPLTQQALAVLNDPRIEMPDSARWDILSGGISPDLLAIMARLAERTPYGVVTLSQGHPYEVFGTDRQSDHTRGRAVDIYRLGDTLVIDGRAEGSEIHRAVQWLYDQPEIRQIGSPWALDGVGGKSFTDRLHQDHLHIAVAR
;
A
#
# COMPACT_ATOMS: atom_id res chain seq x y z
N MET A 1 15.10 0.24 5.31
CA MET A 1 15.75 1.53 5.62
C MET A 1 17.01 1.76 4.80
N ALA A 2 17.90 0.75 4.64
CA ALA A 2 19.16 0.93 3.91
C ALA A 2 19.03 1.50 2.47
N LEU A 3 17.93 1.21 1.77
CA LEU A 3 17.63 1.74 0.43
C LEU A 3 17.31 3.24 0.38
N THR A 4 16.67 3.76 1.42
CA THR A 4 16.09 5.12 1.44
C THR A 4 16.79 6.06 2.41
N THR A 5 17.87 5.60 3.06
CA THR A 5 18.67 6.39 3.99
C THR A 5 20.13 6.40 3.54
N TYR A 6 20.64 7.58 3.20
CA TYR A 6 22.01 7.80 2.76
C TYR A 6 22.42 9.27 2.96
N SER A 7 23.71 9.50 3.17
CA SER A 7 24.29 10.84 3.21
C SER A 7 24.52 11.41 1.81
N GLN A 8 24.76 12.72 1.73
CA GLN A 8 24.94 13.42 0.46
C GLN A 8 26.11 12.91 -0.39
N ALA A 9 27.16 12.40 0.25
CA ALA A 9 28.37 11.94 -0.42
C ALA A 9 28.30 10.46 -0.83
N GLU A 10 27.25 9.73 -0.42
CA GLU A 10 27.16 8.30 -0.69
C GLU A 10 26.76 8.00 -2.13
N THR A 11 27.44 7.02 -2.71
CA THR A 11 27.16 6.50 -4.05
C THR A 11 26.18 5.34 -4.00
N THR A 12 25.58 5.01 -5.14
CA THR A 12 24.76 3.80 -5.31
C THR A 12 25.51 2.53 -4.94
N GLY A 13 26.80 2.44 -5.26
CA GLY A 13 27.66 1.30 -4.88
C GLY A 13 27.79 1.13 -3.37
N GLN A 14 28.01 2.22 -2.63
CA GLN A 14 28.09 2.19 -1.16
C GLN A 14 26.76 1.82 -0.52
N ILE A 15 25.64 2.25 -1.12
CA ILE A 15 24.30 1.83 -0.70
C ILE A 15 24.11 0.33 -0.97
N ALA A 16 24.52 -0.14 -2.15
CA ALA A 16 24.42 -1.53 -2.57
C ALA A 16 25.22 -2.50 -1.68
N GLU A 17 26.37 -2.09 -1.17
CA GLU A 17 27.16 -2.87 -0.21
C GLU A 17 26.39 -3.21 1.08
N ARG A 18 25.44 -2.35 1.50
CA ARG A 18 24.54 -2.61 2.64
C ARG A 18 23.36 -3.52 2.30
N LEU A 19 23.18 -3.84 1.03
CA LEU A 19 22.13 -4.69 0.50
C LEU A 19 22.71 -6.03 0.04
N ASP A 20 23.71 -6.54 0.75
CA ASP A 20 24.34 -7.83 0.47
C ASP A 20 23.31 -8.97 0.30
N PHE A 21 22.22 -8.91 1.06
CA PHE A 21 21.08 -9.82 0.99
C PHE A 21 20.33 -9.79 -0.36
N ALA A 22 20.44 -8.71 -1.13
CA ALA A 22 19.82 -8.56 -2.45
C ALA A 22 20.71 -9.08 -3.59
N GLY A 23 21.95 -9.49 -3.28
CA GLY A 23 22.86 -10.12 -4.23
C GLY A 23 23.13 -9.25 -5.47
N PRO A 24 23.16 -9.82 -6.69
CA PRO A 24 23.50 -9.10 -7.91
C PRO A 24 22.57 -7.91 -8.26
N GLY A 25 21.35 -7.87 -7.70
CA GLY A 25 20.39 -6.79 -7.94
C GLY A 25 20.59 -5.55 -7.06
N ALA A 26 21.50 -5.60 -6.09
CA ALA A 26 21.68 -4.56 -5.07
C ALA A 26 21.92 -3.16 -5.64
N GLU A 27 22.77 -3.03 -6.68
CA GLU A 27 23.09 -1.73 -7.26
C GLU A 27 21.92 -1.11 -8.03
N ALA A 28 21.15 -1.92 -8.76
CA ALA A 28 19.94 -1.47 -9.44
C ALA A 28 18.85 -1.03 -8.44
N LEU A 29 18.71 -1.76 -7.34
CA LEU A 29 17.79 -1.39 -6.25
C LEU A 29 18.23 -0.09 -5.57
N ALA A 30 19.53 0.07 -5.29
CA ALA A 30 20.08 1.31 -4.73
C ALA A 30 19.81 2.51 -5.66
N ALA A 31 20.06 2.35 -6.96
CA ALA A 31 19.83 3.40 -7.95
C ALA A 31 18.36 3.82 -8.08
N THR A 32 17.41 2.95 -7.69
CA THR A 32 15.97 3.26 -7.76
C THR A 32 15.56 4.39 -6.83
N PHE A 33 16.16 4.46 -5.64
CA PHE A 33 15.81 5.43 -4.59
C PHE A 33 16.88 6.50 -4.36
N HIS A 34 18.05 6.36 -5.00
CA HIS A 34 19.13 7.33 -4.87
C HIS A 34 18.86 8.56 -5.74
N VAL A 35 19.05 9.74 -5.14
CA VAL A 35 19.02 11.03 -5.82
C VAL A 35 20.44 11.60 -5.77
N PRO A 36 21.14 11.73 -6.92
CA PRO A 36 22.51 12.21 -6.95
C PRO A 36 22.68 13.58 -6.28
N GLY A 37 23.67 13.69 -5.40
CA GLY A 37 24.00 14.95 -4.70
C GLY A 37 23.01 15.34 -3.60
N ALA A 38 22.06 14.47 -3.25
CA ALA A 38 21.12 14.66 -2.15
C ALA A 38 21.46 13.78 -0.95
N TRP A 39 21.07 14.18 0.26
CA TRP A 39 20.93 13.25 1.37
C TRP A 39 19.50 12.70 1.41
N SER A 40 19.30 11.54 2.03
CA SER A 40 17.97 10.98 2.23
C SER A 40 17.80 10.28 3.57
N GLN A 41 16.58 10.35 4.10
CA GLN A 41 16.14 9.64 5.28
C GLN A 41 14.81 8.94 4.99
N GLY A 42 14.82 7.61 5.06
CA GLY A 42 13.62 6.81 4.96
C GLY A 42 12.97 6.58 6.32
N ARG A 43 11.67 6.25 6.32
CA ARG A 43 10.99 5.55 7.42
C ARG A 43 9.92 4.61 6.89
N ILE A 44 9.68 3.53 7.61
CA ILE A 44 8.50 2.69 7.36
C ILE A 44 7.31 3.35 8.04
N ILE A 45 6.25 3.63 7.27
CA ILE A 45 4.95 4.07 7.80
C ILE A 45 4.16 2.84 8.27
N TYR A 46 4.03 1.85 7.39
CA TYR A 46 3.26 0.64 7.71
C TYR A 46 3.69 -0.56 6.85
N PRO A 47 3.93 -1.74 7.44
CA PRO A 47 4.05 -3.00 6.72
C PRO A 47 2.76 -3.82 6.80
N GLN A 48 2.07 -3.98 5.66
CA GLN A 48 0.90 -4.85 5.53
C GLN A 48 1.31 -6.24 5.05
N LEU A 49 0.73 -7.29 5.65
CA LEU A 49 0.86 -8.65 5.11
C LEU A 49 0.00 -8.82 3.84
N GLY A 50 0.62 -8.71 2.66
CA GLY A 50 -0.05 -8.80 1.36
C GLY A 50 -0.25 -10.23 0.83
N GLY A 51 0.46 -11.20 1.40
CA GLY A 51 0.33 -12.60 1.00
C GLY A 51 1.22 -13.54 1.81
N LEU A 52 0.73 -14.76 2.07
CA LEU A 52 1.45 -15.74 2.87
C LEU A 52 1.21 -17.16 2.33
N GLY A 53 2.28 -17.81 1.89
CA GLY A 53 2.33 -19.22 1.51
C GLY A 53 3.21 -20.05 2.46
N THR A 54 3.43 -21.32 2.12
CA THR A 54 4.21 -22.25 2.94
C THR A 54 5.69 -21.88 3.06
N GLY A 55 6.24 -21.21 2.06
CA GLY A 55 7.64 -20.77 2.06
C GLY A 55 7.89 -19.44 1.33
N ALA A 56 6.83 -18.71 0.99
CA ALA A 56 6.90 -17.41 0.34
C ALA A 56 5.93 -16.43 1.02
N ALA A 57 6.29 -15.16 1.10
CA ALA A 57 5.42 -14.10 1.60
C ALA A 57 5.58 -12.81 0.78
N SER A 58 4.53 -11.99 0.81
CA SER A 58 4.50 -10.62 0.30
C SER A 58 4.19 -9.69 1.46
N VAL A 59 5.01 -8.66 1.61
CA VAL A 59 4.77 -7.59 2.56
C VAL A 59 4.72 -6.29 1.78
N MET A 60 3.57 -5.63 1.79
CA MET A 60 3.37 -4.33 1.18
C MET A 60 3.80 -3.26 2.19
N VAL A 61 4.90 -2.57 1.91
CA VAL A 61 5.52 -1.64 2.85
C VAL A 61 5.33 -0.22 2.35
N VAL A 62 4.54 0.56 3.10
CA VAL A 62 4.46 2.01 2.90
C VAL A 62 5.71 2.63 3.49
N VAL A 63 6.52 3.25 2.63
CA VAL A 63 7.79 3.89 2.98
C VAL A 63 7.69 5.37 2.65
N GLU A 64 8.04 6.20 3.61
CA GLU A 64 8.35 7.61 3.36
C GLU A 64 9.85 7.76 3.13
N GLN A 65 10.21 8.56 2.14
CA GLN A 65 11.57 8.95 1.84
C GLN A 65 11.63 10.48 1.79
N MET A 66 12.32 11.07 2.75
CA MET A 66 12.70 12.47 2.72
C MET A 66 14.03 12.60 1.95
N VAL A 67 14.09 13.51 0.99
CA VAL A 67 15.27 13.79 0.17
C VAL A 67 15.58 15.28 0.28
N GLY A 68 16.79 15.62 0.73
CA GLY A 68 17.21 17.01 0.87
C GLY A 68 18.35 17.38 -0.07
N THR A 69 18.17 18.50 -0.76
CA THR A 69 19.15 19.17 -1.62
C THR A 69 19.36 20.61 -1.15
N PRO A 70 20.33 21.37 -1.71
CA PRO A 70 20.46 22.80 -1.42
C PRO A 70 19.19 23.62 -1.72
N GLU A 71 18.35 23.16 -2.65
CA GLU A 71 17.12 23.81 -3.08
C GLU A 71 15.94 23.55 -2.12
N GLY A 72 16.03 22.53 -1.27
CA GLY A 72 15.01 22.23 -0.27
C GLY A 72 14.84 20.74 0.01
N ILE A 73 13.72 20.41 0.64
CA ILE A 73 13.36 19.05 1.05
C ILE A 73 12.13 18.61 0.24
N GLN A 74 12.22 17.41 -0.33
CA GLN A 74 11.11 16.70 -0.97
C GLN A 74 10.78 15.44 -0.16
N VAL A 75 9.50 15.10 -0.11
CA VAL A 75 9.02 13.90 0.58
C VAL A 75 8.28 13.04 -0.45
N PHE A 76 8.67 11.77 -0.53
CA PHE A 76 8.04 10.77 -1.37
C PHE A 76 7.48 9.66 -0.50
N ILE A 77 6.24 9.23 -0.74
CA ILE A 77 5.62 8.12 -0.02
C ILE A 77 5.25 7.04 -1.03
N ARG A 78 5.82 5.85 -0.92
CA ARG A 78 5.62 4.75 -1.88
C ARG A 78 5.21 3.48 -1.17
N THR A 79 4.43 2.66 -1.87
CA THR A 79 4.12 1.30 -1.41
C THR A 79 4.96 0.30 -2.18
N LEU A 80 5.84 -0.38 -1.45
CA LEU A 80 6.77 -1.36 -1.97
C LEU A 80 6.21 -2.77 -1.79
N ASP A 81 6.34 -3.65 -2.78
CA ASP A 81 6.01 -5.08 -2.61
C ASP A 81 7.30 -5.86 -2.33
N VAL A 82 7.54 -6.16 -1.06
CA VAL A 82 8.72 -6.90 -0.61
C VAL A 82 8.38 -8.39 -0.56
N ARG A 83 9.10 -9.18 -1.36
CA ARG A 83 8.98 -10.65 -1.37
C ARG A 83 9.95 -11.27 -0.39
N LEU A 84 9.46 -12.22 0.39
CA LEU A 84 10.27 -13.01 1.31
C LEU A 84 10.20 -14.50 0.94
N ALA A 85 11.30 -15.21 1.15
CA ALA A 85 11.38 -16.66 1.06
C ALA A 85 11.81 -17.25 2.41
N LEU A 86 11.16 -18.34 2.81
CA LEU A 86 11.49 -19.07 4.03
C LEU A 86 12.65 -20.04 3.76
N SER A 87 13.78 -19.84 4.43
CA SER A 87 14.96 -20.69 4.29
C SER A 87 15.57 -20.97 5.65
N GLY A 88 15.67 -22.26 6.01
CA GLY A 88 16.20 -22.68 7.32
C GLY A 88 15.38 -22.15 8.51
N GLY A 89 14.07 -21.98 8.34
CA GLY A 89 13.17 -21.46 9.38
C GLY A 89 13.18 -19.93 9.54
N VAL A 90 13.93 -19.20 8.70
CA VAL A 90 14.02 -17.74 8.74
C VAL A 90 13.53 -17.14 7.43
N TRP A 91 12.68 -16.13 7.51
CA TRP A 91 12.26 -15.34 6.36
C TRP A 91 13.41 -14.45 5.91
N ARG A 92 13.76 -14.52 4.63
CA ARG A 92 14.80 -13.69 4.02
C ARG A 92 14.23 -12.92 2.84
N PHE A 93 14.79 -11.75 2.56
CA PHE A 93 14.50 -11.02 1.34
C PHE A 93 14.72 -11.92 0.12
N ALA A 94 13.75 -11.92 -0.78
CA ALA A 94 13.81 -12.65 -2.03
C ALA A 94 13.82 -11.69 -3.22
N ASP A 95 12.95 -10.68 -3.20
CA ASP A 95 12.80 -9.74 -4.30
C ASP A 95 12.06 -8.46 -3.88
N LEU A 96 12.22 -7.39 -4.66
CA LEU A 96 11.38 -6.21 -4.61
C LEU A 96 10.49 -6.20 -5.86
N ALA A 97 9.33 -6.85 -5.76
CA ALA A 97 8.46 -7.08 -6.91
C ALA A 97 7.77 -5.81 -7.43
N SER A 98 7.68 -4.76 -6.61
CA SER A 98 7.19 -3.45 -7.01
C SER A 98 7.83 -2.34 -6.20
N ILE A 99 8.11 -1.21 -6.87
CA ILE A 99 8.65 0.02 -6.28
C ILE A 99 7.57 1.10 -6.07
N GLY A 100 6.30 0.72 -6.19
CA GLY A 100 5.16 1.63 -6.01
C GLY A 100 4.86 2.50 -7.23
N GLY A 101 5.22 2.05 -8.44
CA GLY A 101 4.93 2.74 -9.69
C GLY A 101 5.85 3.93 -10.00
N THR A 102 5.46 4.71 -11.00
CA THR A 102 6.20 5.88 -11.50
C THR A 102 5.33 7.13 -11.50
N LEU A 103 5.97 8.29 -11.38
CA LEU A 103 5.30 9.58 -11.45
C LEU A 103 4.50 9.72 -12.76
N ILE A 104 3.24 10.14 -12.64
CA ILE A 104 2.39 10.49 -13.78
C ILE A 104 2.69 11.93 -14.19
N THR A 105 3.28 12.13 -15.37
CA THR A 105 3.57 13.45 -15.93
C THR A 105 2.41 14.03 -16.74
N GLU A 106 1.55 13.15 -17.27
CA GLU A 106 0.36 13.52 -18.04
C GLU A 106 -0.87 12.81 -17.44
N PRO A 107 -1.59 13.46 -16.51
CA PRO A 107 -2.77 12.87 -15.91
C PRO A 107 -3.90 12.65 -16.93
N ALA A 108 -4.66 11.57 -16.73
CA ALA A 108 -5.91 11.37 -17.43
C ALA A 108 -6.94 12.46 -17.02
N PRO A 109 -7.99 12.70 -17.83
CA PRO A 109 -9.09 13.57 -17.42
C PRO A 109 -9.70 13.11 -16.09
N LEU A 110 -9.60 13.96 -15.06
CA LEU A 110 -10.02 13.60 -13.71
C LEU A 110 -11.54 13.73 -13.56
N THR A 111 -12.15 12.69 -12.99
CA THR A 111 -13.56 12.72 -12.59
C THR A 111 -13.75 13.54 -11.31
N GLN A 112 -15.00 13.91 -11.00
CA GLN A 112 -15.32 14.60 -9.75
C GLN A 112 -14.92 13.76 -8.52
N GLN A 113 -15.11 12.44 -8.58
CA GLN A 113 -14.74 11.50 -7.53
C GLN A 113 -13.22 11.43 -7.34
N ALA A 114 -12.45 11.41 -8.44
CA ALA A 114 -11.00 11.47 -8.38
C ALA A 114 -10.51 12.77 -7.72
N LEU A 115 -11.09 13.91 -8.11
CA LEU A 115 -10.78 15.20 -7.50
C LEU A 115 -11.17 15.26 -6.01
N ALA A 116 -12.30 14.67 -5.63
CA ALA A 116 -12.74 14.61 -4.23
C ALA A 116 -11.72 13.84 -3.39
N VAL A 117 -11.25 12.69 -3.86
CA VAL A 117 -10.27 11.87 -3.13
C VAL A 117 -8.88 12.51 -3.11
N LEU A 118 -8.38 13.02 -4.24
CA LEU A 118 -7.03 13.58 -4.35
C LEU A 118 -6.81 14.86 -3.51
N ASN A 119 -7.90 15.60 -3.24
CA ASN A 119 -7.87 16.88 -2.54
C ASN A 119 -8.41 16.81 -1.09
N ASP A 120 -8.88 15.65 -0.62
CA ASP A 120 -9.37 15.52 0.75
C ASP A 120 -8.22 15.24 1.72
N PRO A 121 -7.88 16.17 2.64
CA PRO A 121 -6.77 16.00 3.57
C PRO A 121 -7.01 14.90 4.62
N ARG A 122 -8.24 14.36 4.73
CA ARG A 122 -8.57 13.24 5.62
C ARG A 122 -8.17 11.89 5.02
N ILE A 123 -7.82 11.86 3.73
CA ILE A 123 -7.37 10.65 3.05
C ILE A 123 -5.87 10.72 2.88
N GLU A 124 -5.15 10.08 3.80
CA GLU A 124 -3.70 9.96 3.72
C GLU A 124 -3.36 8.77 2.82
N MET A 125 -2.63 9.02 1.72
CA MET A 125 -2.30 7.97 0.77
C MET A 125 -0.87 8.14 0.23
N PRO A 126 -0.18 7.04 -0.10
CA PRO A 126 1.11 7.09 -0.78
C PRO A 126 0.96 7.74 -2.16
N ASP A 127 2.05 8.33 -2.67
CA ASP A 127 2.15 8.83 -4.05
C ASP A 127 1.79 7.74 -5.05
N SER A 128 2.13 6.48 -4.77
CA SER A 128 1.71 5.31 -5.55
C SER A 128 0.19 5.28 -5.79
N ALA A 129 -0.61 5.46 -4.75
CA ALA A 129 -2.06 5.51 -4.86
C ALA A 129 -2.55 6.79 -5.55
N ARG A 130 -1.87 7.94 -5.34
CA ARG A 130 -2.19 9.18 -6.08
C ARG A 130 -1.99 8.98 -7.57
N TRP A 131 -0.89 8.35 -7.99
CA TRP A 131 -0.59 8.04 -9.38
C TRP A 131 -1.60 7.09 -10.00
N ASP A 132 -2.07 6.09 -9.24
CA ASP A 132 -3.15 5.22 -9.69
C ASP A 132 -4.41 6.02 -10.05
N ILE A 133 -4.82 6.97 -9.21
CA ILE A 133 -5.98 7.83 -9.49
C ILE A 133 -5.71 8.74 -10.69
N LEU A 134 -4.53 9.36 -10.75
CA LEU A 134 -4.14 10.25 -11.86
C LEU A 134 -4.03 9.53 -13.20
N SER A 135 -3.80 8.22 -13.21
CA SER A 135 -3.81 7.40 -14.42
C SER A 135 -5.22 7.20 -15.01
N GLY A 136 -6.26 7.48 -14.22
CA GLY A 136 -7.66 7.26 -14.61
C GLY A 136 -8.11 5.80 -14.53
N GLY A 137 -7.27 4.89 -14.02
CA GLY A 137 -7.54 3.45 -13.95
C GLY A 137 -8.38 3.00 -12.74
N ILE A 138 -8.70 3.90 -11.80
CA ILE A 138 -9.44 3.57 -10.58
C ILE A 138 -10.94 3.79 -10.74
N SER A 139 -11.72 2.82 -10.29
CA SER A 139 -13.19 2.85 -10.34
C SER A 139 -13.76 4.12 -9.69
N PRO A 140 -14.70 4.81 -10.36
CA PRO A 140 -15.47 5.89 -9.75
C PRO A 140 -16.28 5.46 -8.51
N ASP A 141 -16.77 4.22 -8.47
CA ASP A 141 -17.51 3.69 -7.31
C ASP A 141 -16.57 3.51 -6.12
N LEU A 142 -15.34 3.04 -6.36
CA LEU A 142 -14.31 2.95 -5.33
C LEU A 142 -13.94 4.35 -4.78
N LEU A 143 -13.73 5.31 -5.68
CA LEU A 143 -13.41 6.68 -5.28
C LEU A 143 -14.56 7.35 -4.51
N ALA A 144 -15.80 7.08 -4.90
CA ALA A 144 -16.98 7.56 -4.18
C ALA A 144 -17.04 6.98 -2.76
N ILE A 145 -16.80 5.67 -2.58
CA ILE A 145 -16.82 5.09 -1.23
C ILE A 145 -15.65 5.58 -0.37
N MET A 146 -14.47 5.77 -0.96
CA MET A 146 -13.31 6.37 -0.30
C MET A 146 -13.64 7.78 0.22
N ALA A 147 -14.29 8.62 -0.59
CA ALA A 147 -14.71 9.96 -0.16
C ALA A 147 -15.76 9.89 0.97
N ARG A 148 -16.77 9.01 0.86
CA ARG A 148 -17.80 8.84 1.91
C ARG A 148 -17.21 8.30 3.22
N LEU A 149 -16.18 7.45 3.17
CA LEU A 149 -15.48 6.99 4.36
C LEU A 149 -14.72 8.14 5.05
N ALA A 150 -14.11 9.03 4.27
CA ALA A 150 -13.37 10.19 4.77
C ALA A 150 -14.27 11.17 5.54
N GLU A 151 -15.56 11.25 5.18
CA GLU A 151 -16.56 12.01 5.91
C GLU A 151 -16.82 11.48 7.32
N ARG A 152 -16.53 10.20 7.57
CA ARG A 152 -16.76 9.53 8.85
C ARG A 152 -15.53 9.59 9.74
N THR A 153 -14.36 9.37 9.16
CA THR A 153 -13.08 9.36 9.88
C THR A 153 -11.91 9.52 8.90
N PRO A 154 -10.84 10.25 9.28
CA PRO A 154 -9.58 10.21 8.52
C PRO A 154 -9.03 8.79 8.44
N TYR A 155 -8.30 8.46 7.38
CA TYR A 155 -7.74 7.12 7.23
C TYR A 155 -6.46 7.09 6.41
N GLY A 156 -5.67 6.03 6.64
CA GLY A 156 -4.41 5.77 5.94
C GLY A 156 -4.55 4.62 4.94
N VAL A 157 -4.19 4.89 3.69
CA VAL A 157 -4.18 3.91 2.58
C VAL A 157 -2.83 3.22 2.50
N VAL A 158 -2.83 1.91 2.25
CA VAL A 158 -1.63 1.15 1.86
C VAL A 158 -1.49 1.13 0.35
N THR A 159 -2.52 0.75 -0.41
CA THR A 159 -2.43 0.68 -1.88
C THR A 159 -3.81 0.77 -2.53
N LEU A 160 -3.80 1.11 -3.83
CA LEU A 160 -4.93 0.94 -4.75
C LEU A 160 -4.61 -0.12 -5.81
N SER A 161 -3.58 0.11 -6.62
CA SER A 161 -3.16 -0.82 -7.67
C SER A 161 -1.64 -1.02 -7.67
N GLN A 162 -0.87 0.06 -7.80
CA GLN A 162 0.60 -0.01 -7.80
C GLN A 162 1.11 -0.35 -6.39
N GLY A 163 2.13 -1.20 -6.34
CA GLY A 163 2.63 -1.77 -5.08
C GLY A 163 1.87 -3.00 -4.59
N HIS A 164 0.83 -3.45 -5.30
CA HIS A 164 0.12 -4.71 -5.04
C HIS A 164 0.51 -5.80 -6.07
N PRO A 165 0.59 -7.08 -5.67
CA PRO A 165 0.74 -8.22 -6.59
C PRO A 165 -0.31 -8.25 -7.71
N TYR A 166 0.06 -8.69 -8.93
CA TYR A 166 -0.88 -8.79 -10.06
C TYR A 166 -2.02 -9.78 -9.79
N GLU A 167 -1.67 -10.95 -9.26
CA GLU A 167 -2.60 -11.99 -8.86
C GLU A 167 -2.80 -11.97 -7.34
N VAL A 168 -3.89 -12.56 -6.90
CA VAL A 168 -4.04 -12.93 -5.49
C VAL A 168 -2.92 -13.92 -5.15
N PHE A 169 -2.18 -13.58 -4.11
CA PHE A 169 -0.90 -14.22 -3.81
C PHE A 169 -0.99 -15.75 -3.78
N GLY A 170 -0.14 -16.40 -4.57
CA GLY A 170 -0.09 -17.87 -4.67
C GLY A 170 -1.19 -18.50 -5.52
N THR A 171 -1.91 -17.71 -6.31
CA THR A 171 -2.96 -18.17 -7.25
C THR A 171 -2.76 -17.55 -8.64
N ASP A 172 -3.50 -18.02 -9.63
CA ASP A 172 -3.59 -17.45 -10.99
C ASP A 172 -4.76 -16.45 -11.14
N ARG A 173 -5.46 -16.15 -10.04
CA ARG A 173 -6.61 -15.25 -10.04
C ARG A 173 -6.14 -13.81 -9.94
N GLN A 174 -6.33 -13.04 -11.01
CA GLN A 174 -6.02 -11.60 -10.99
C GLN A 174 -6.74 -10.87 -9.84
N SER A 175 -5.97 -10.02 -9.15
CA SER A 175 -6.42 -9.20 -8.01
C SER A 175 -7.30 -8.04 -8.44
N ASP A 176 -8.28 -7.67 -7.60
CA ASP A 176 -9.12 -6.50 -7.83
C ASP A 176 -8.35 -5.18 -7.73
N HIS A 177 -7.23 -5.16 -7.00
CA HIS A 177 -6.30 -4.01 -6.99
C HIS A 177 -5.83 -3.67 -8.42
N THR A 178 -5.37 -4.68 -9.16
CA THR A 178 -4.88 -4.46 -10.54
C THR A 178 -5.95 -4.18 -11.57
N ARG A 179 -7.23 -4.34 -11.18
CA ARG A 179 -8.38 -3.90 -11.96
C ARG A 179 -8.85 -2.49 -11.59
N GLY A 180 -8.19 -1.84 -10.62
CA GLY A 180 -8.58 -0.54 -10.10
C GLY A 180 -9.86 -0.56 -9.26
N ARG A 181 -10.18 -1.70 -8.63
CA ARG A 181 -11.45 -1.92 -7.91
C ARG A 181 -11.28 -2.17 -6.42
N ALA A 182 -10.08 -2.07 -5.88
CA ALA A 182 -9.83 -2.30 -4.47
C ALA A 182 -8.91 -1.25 -3.84
N VAL A 183 -9.07 -1.08 -2.53
CA VAL A 183 -8.21 -0.27 -1.66
C VAL A 183 -7.91 -1.06 -0.40
N ASP A 184 -6.67 -0.98 0.06
CA ASP A 184 -6.28 -1.46 1.38
C ASP A 184 -6.05 -0.28 2.32
N ILE A 185 -6.65 -0.35 3.52
CA ILE A 185 -6.63 0.70 4.54
C ILE A 185 -6.06 0.12 5.83
N TYR A 186 -5.00 0.71 6.37
CA TYR A 186 -4.32 0.20 7.57
C TYR A 186 -4.71 0.93 8.86
N ARG A 187 -5.35 2.10 8.75
CA ARG A 187 -5.67 2.97 9.89
C ARG A 187 -6.96 3.73 9.66
N LEU A 188 -7.79 3.86 10.70
CA LEU A 188 -8.93 4.77 10.78
C LEU A 188 -8.78 5.66 12.01
N GLY A 189 -8.97 6.97 11.86
CA GLY A 189 -8.57 7.95 12.89
C GLY A 189 -7.12 7.72 13.29
N ASP A 190 -6.82 7.71 14.58
CA ASP A 190 -5.47 7.39 15.07
C ASP A 190 -5.25 5.89 15.35
N THR A 191 -6.21 5.03 15.02
CA THR A 191 -6.19 3.60 15.39
C THR A 191 -5.80 2.72 14.20
N LEU A 192 -4.72 1.96 14.34
CA LEU A 192 -4.34 0.92 13.37
C LEU A 192 -5.37 -0.21 13.40
N VAL A 193 -5.63 -0.82 12.24
CA VAL A 193 -6.57 -1.97 12.13
C VAL A 193 -6.16 -3.13 13.03
N ILE A 194 -4.85 -3.39 13.13
CA ILE A 194 -4.31 -4.45 13.98
C ILE A 194 -4.62 -4.24 15.48
N ASP A 195 -4.71 -2.99 15.92
CA ASP A 195 -4.98 -2.60 17.32
C ASP A 195 -6.48 -2.47 17.61
N GLY A 196 -7.28 -2.12 16.61
CA GLY A 196 -8.73 -1.87 16.75
C GLY A 196 -9.62 -3.10 16.54
N ARG A 197 -9.15 -4.32 16.82
CA ARG A 197 -9.88 -5.58 16.53
C ARG A 197 -10.98 -5.98 17.51
N ALA A 198 -11.17 -5.23 18.58
CA ALA A 198 -12.26 -5.47 19.52
C ALA A 198 -13.62 -5.28 18.84
N GLU A 199 -14.58 -6.17 19.12
CA GLU A 199 -15.97 -5.95 18.69
C GLU A 199 -16.50 -4.63 19.26
N GLY A 200 -17.18 -3.87 18.41
CA GLY A 200 -17.70 -2.56 18.76
C GLY A 200 -16.65 -1.44 18.80
N SER A 201 -15.41 -1.70 18.35
CA SER A 201 -14.44 -0.62 18.07
C SER A 201 -14.93 0.31 16.95
N GLU A 202 -14.26 1.44 16.76
CA GLU A 202 -14.51 2.32 15.61
C GLU A 202 -14.26 1.61 14.27
N ILE A 203 -13.24 0.76 14.22
CA ILE A 203 -12.90 -0.02 13.04
C ILE A 203 -14.00 -1.06 12.75
N HIS A 204 -14.49 -1.75 13.78
CA HIS A 204 -15.61 -2.68 13.61
C HIS A 204 -16.87 -1.96 13.08
N ARG A 205 -17.21 -0.79 13.64
CA ARG A 205 -18.35 0.01 13.16
C ARG A 205 -18.15 0.52 11.73
N ALA A 206 -16.93 0.84 11.33
CA ALA A 206 -16.63 1.23 9.95
C ALA A 206 -16.82 0.05 8.98
N VAL A 207 -16.39 -1.16 9.37
CA VAL A 207 -16.61 -2.39 8.60
C VAL A 207 -18.12 -2.69 8.46
N GLN A 208 -18.90 -2.54 9.53
CA GLN A 208 -20.37 -2.66 9.46
C GLN A 208 -20.99 -1.63 8.51
N TRP A 209 -20.54 -0.37 8.58
CA TRP A 209 -21.02 0.67 7.66
C TRP A 209 -20.66 0.37 6.20
N LEU A 210 -19.43 -0.10 5.93
CA LEU A 210 -18.99 -0.53 4.59
C LEU A 210 -19.83 -1.70 4.08
N TYR A 211 -20.17 -2.63 4.96
CA TYR A 211 -21.00 -3.78 4.63
C TYR A 211 -22.40 -3.36 4.14
N ASP A 212 -22.97 -2.29 4.68
CA ASP A 212 -24.29 -1.80 4.26
C ASP A 212 -24.28 -1.03 2.93
N GLN A 213 -23.10 -0.80 2.33
CA GLN A 213 -22.98 -0.05 1.08
C GLN A 213 -23.31 -0.95 -0.12
N PRO A 214 -24.15 -0.48 -1.07
CA PRO A 214 -24.60 -1.30 -2.19
C PRO A 214 -23.51 -1.58 -3.23
N GLU A 215 -22.50 -0.73 -3.35
CA GLU A 215 -21.41 -0.85 -4.34
C GLU A 215 -20.32 -1.83 -3.88
N ILE A 216 -20.27 -2.12 -2.57
CA ILE A 216 -19.27 -3.01 -1.97
C ILE A 216 -19.57 -4.45 -2.33
N ARG A 217 -18.62 -5.06 -3.04
CA ARG A 217 -18.66 -6.47 -3.43
C ARG A 217 -17.94 -7.35 -2.42
N GLN A 218 -16.87 -6.86 -1.81
CA GLN A 218 -16.05 -7.66 -0.89
C GLN A 218 -15.37 -6.80 0.16
N ILE A 219 -15.31 -7.31 1.39
CA ILE A 219 -14.60 -6.72 2.53
C ILE A 219 -13.74 -7.81 3.18
N GLY A 220 -12.43 -7.69 3.07
CA GLY A 220 -11.49 -8.45 3.89
C GLY A 220 -11.19 -7.67 5.15
N SER A 221 -11.43 -8.24 6.33
CA SER A 221 -11.20 -7.56 7.61
C SER A 221 -10.94 -8.56 8.74
N PRO A 222 -10.69 -8.10 9.98
CA PRO A 222 -10.61 -8.97 11.15
C PRO A 222 -11.91 -9.71 11.47
N TRP A 223 -13.02 -9.38 10.81
CA TRP A 223 -14.34 -9.97 11.04
C TRP A 223 -14.95 -10.52 9.74
N ALA A 224 -15.74 -11.59 9.88
CA ALA A 224 -16.61 -12.12 8.84
C ALA A 224 -18.07 -11.89 9.25
N LEU A 225 -18.63 -10.74 8.86
CA LEU A 225 -19.95 -10.27 9.34
C LEU A 225 -21.12 -11.16 8.89
N ASP A 226 -20.99 -11.82 7.75
CA ASP A 226 -22.02 -12.68 7.15
C ASP A 226 -21.57 -14.15 6.99
N GLY A 227 -20.50 -14.52 7.71
CA GLY A 227 -19.99 -15.89 7.75
C GLY A 227 -19.27 -16.32 6.47
N VAL A 228 -19.05 -17.64 6.34
CA VAL A 228 -18.25 -18.20 5.25
C VAL A 228 -18.97 -18.05 3.91
N GLY A 229 -18.26 -17.51 2.91
CA GLY A 229 -18.77 -17.34 1.54
C GLY A 229 -19.61 -16.07 1.35
N GLY A 230 -19.76 -15.25 2.39
CA GLY A 230 -20.35 -13.93 2.31
C GLY A 230 -19.44 -12.89 1.67
N LYS A 231 -19.92 -11.64 1.59
CA LYS A 231 -19.11 -10.53 1.09
C LYS A 231 -18.12 -10.00 2.13
N SER A 232 -18.31 -10.29 3.42
CA SER A 232 -17.35 -10.00 4.48
C SER A 232 -16.62 -11.27 4.88
N PHE A 233 -15.29 -11.24 4.84
CA PHE A 233 -14.47 -12.40 5.19
C PHE A 233 -13.28 -12.00 6.06
N THR A 234 -12.73 -12.99 6.76
CA THR A 234 -11.53 -12.86 7.56
C THR A 234 -10.61 -14.04 7.35
N ASP A 235 -9.31 -13.78 7.34
CA ASP A 235 -8.25 -14.77 7.28
C ASP A 235 -6.98 -14.22 7.94
N ARG A 236 -5.84 -14.87 7.75
CA ARG A 236 -4.56 -14.43 8.32
C ARG A 236 -4.02 -13.13 7.73
N LEU A 237 -4.38 -12.81 6.49
CA LEU A 237 -3.89 -11.62 5.78
C LEU A 237 -4.64 -10.38 6.27
N HIS A 238 -5.95 -10.49 6.46
CA HIS A 238 -6.81 -9.32 6.77
C HIS A 238 -6.92 -9.02 8.27
N GLN A 239 -5.88 -9.33 9.04
CA GLN A 239 -5.84 -9.03 10.49
C GLN A 239 -5.28 -7.64 10.79
N ASP A 240 -4.60 -7.02 9.84
CA ASP A 240 -3.83 -5.79 10.02
C ASP A 240 -4.27 -4.67 9.06
N HIS A 241 -5.24 -4.92 8.18
CA HIS A 241 -5.78 -3.94 7.25
C HIS A 241 -7.24 -4.28 6.88
N LEU A 242 -7.93 -3.31 6.30
CA LEU A 242 -9.22 -3.50 5.63
C LEU A 242 -8.97 -3.55 4.13
N HIS A 243 -9.31 -4.66 3.50
CA HIS A 243 -9.41 -4.77 2.04
C HIS A 243 -10.84 -4.45 1.64
N ILE A 244 -11.04 -3.45 0.79
CA ILE A 244 -12.36 -3.01 0.34
C ILE A 244 -12.38 -3.08 -1.18
N ALA A 245 -13.29 -3.88 -1.74
CA ALA A 245 -13.47 -3.98 -3.19
C ALA A 245 -14.91 -3.72 -3.63
N VAL A 246 -15.03 -3.00 -4.75
CA VAL A 246 -16.30 -2.70 -5.43
C VAL A 246 -16.54 -3.64 -6.62
N ALA A 247 -17.77 -3.68 -7.12
CA ALA A 247 -18.11 -4.53 -8.26
C ALA A 247 -17.58 -4.01 -9.60
N ARG A 248 -17.58 -2.68 -9.78
CA ARG A 248 -17.22 -2.01 -11.04
C ARG A 248 -16.19 -0.95 -10.77
#